data_AF-A0A1L6JA47-F1
#
_entry.id   AF-A0A1L6JA47-F1
#
_cell.length_a   1.000
_cell.length_b   1.000
_cell.length_c   1.000
_cell.angle_alpha   90.00
_cell.angle_beta   90.00
_cell.angle_gamma   90.00
#
_symmetry.space_group_name_H-M   'P 1'
#
loop_
_entity.id
_entity.type
_entity.pdbx_description
1 polymer ?
#
loop_
_entity_poly.entity_id
_entity_poly.type
_entity_poly.pdbx_seq_one_letter_code
_entity_poly.pdbx_strand_id
1 'polypeptide(L)'
;MLWELKRAHDALLSCLNELERLTRDAMPDRAKLADTRWKLSKASAERRKIVDAACDLLMISALSSERPNVRALREQNAEHVAASSSHISRWSIDQALADWDGYRAASVVVQKMMRDRILQEQRTLYPLLERAAA
;
A
#
# COMPACT_ATOMS: atom_id res chain seq x y z
N MET A 1 10.66 -13.59 -6.55
CA MET A 1 10.39 -12.42 -5.70
C MET A 1 9.91 -11.19 -6.48
N LEU A 2 10.61 -10.76 -7.54
CA LEU A 2 10.20 -9.58 -8.34
C LEU A 2 8.79 -9.73 -8.95
N TRP A 3 8.49 -10.91 -9.51
CA TRP A 3 7.18 -11.22 -10.06
C TRP A 3 6.07 -11.14 -8.99
N GLU A 4 6.27 -11.74 -7.81
CA GLU A 4 5.28 -11.66 -6.72
C GLU A 4 5.04 -10.21 -6.29
N LEU A 5 6.10 -9.40 -6.21
CA LEU A 5 5.98 -7.99 -5.83
C LEU A 5 5.23 -7.17 -6.89
N LYS A 6 5.50 -7.39 -8.18
CA LYS A 6 4.74 -6.78 -9.29
C LYS A 6 3.25 -7.11 -9.19
N ARG A 7 2.92 -8.39 -9.05
CA ARG A 7 1.54 -8.85 -8.89
C ARG A 7 0.85 -8.25 -7.65
N ALA A 8 1.56 -8.12 -6.54
CA ALA A 8 1.03 -7.50 -5.33
C ALA A 8 0.78 -5.99 -5.50
N HIS A 9 1.66 -5.27 -6.23
CA HIS A 9 1.43 -3.87 -6.60
C HIS A 9 0.21 -3.72 -7.50
N ASP A 10 0.08 -4.54 -8.54
CA ASP A 10 -1.07 -4.47 -9.46
C ASP A 10 -2.40 -4.74 -8.74
N ALA A 11 -2.43 -5.72 -7.84
CA ALA A 11 -3.60 -6.00 -7.01
C ALA A 11 -3.96 -4.83 -6.10
N LEU A 12 -2.97 -4.19 -5.48
CA LEU A 12 -3.18 -3.03 -4.61
C LEU A 12 -3.67 -1.81 -5.42
N LEU A 13 -3.06 -1.53 -6.57
CA LEU A 13 -3.49 -0.46 -7.49
C LEU A 13 -4.92 -0.67 -7.97
N SER A 14 -5.31 -1.91 -8.27
CA SER A 14 -6.68 -2.24 -8.66
C SER A 14 -7.69 -1.92 -7.55
N CYS A 15 -7.38 -2.30 -6.29
CA CYS A 15 -8.23 -1.97 -5.15
C CYS A 15 -8.32 -0.45 -4.91
N LEU A 16 -7.21 0.25 -5.11
CA LEU A 16 -7.14 1.70 -4.97
C LEU A 16 -7.99 2.43 -6.03
N ASN A 17 -7.97 1.96 -7.29
CA ASN A 17 -8.80 2.51 -8.35
C ASN A 17 -10.29 2.28 -8.09
N GLU A 18 -10.67 1.13 -7.53
CA GLU A 18 -12.06 0.86 -7.17
C GLU A 18 -12.52 1.75 -6.00
N LEU A 19 -11.66 1.97 -4.99
CA LEU A 19 -11.96 2.91 -3.91
C LEU A 19 -12.11 4.34 -4.44
N GLU A 20 -11.24 4.75 -5.37
CA GLU A 20 -11.34 6.04 -6.05
C GLU A 20 -12.67 6.19 -6.77
N ARG A 21 -13.08 5.16 -7.51
CA ARG A 21 -14.36 5.15 -8.24
C ARG A 21 -15.53 5.30 -7.27
N LEU A 22 -15.59 4.51 -6.21
CA LEU A 22 -16.65 4.56 -5.20
C LEU A 22 -16.72 5.91 -4.49
N THR A 23 -15.57 6.53 -4.21
CA THR A 23 -15.52 7.82 -3.52
C THR A 23 -15.88 9.02 -4.40
N ARG A 24 -16.04 8.84 -5.71
CA ARG A 24 -16.61 9.87 -6.60
C ARG A 24 -18.14 9.89 -6.58
N ASP A 25 -18.78 8.80 -6.15
CA ASP A 25 -20.23 8.72 -6.08
C ASP A 25 -20.77 9.68 -5.00
N ALA A 26 -21.90 10.33 -5.30
CA ALA A 26 -22.53 11.29 -4.38
C ALA A 26 -23.06 10.62 -3.10
N MET A 27 -23.46 9.35 -3.20
CA MET A 27 -23.96 8.55 -2.08
C MET A 27 -23.14 7.26 -1.94
N PRO A 28 -22.77 6.89 -0.71
CA PRO A 28 -22.00 5.67 -0.48
C PRO A 28 -22.87 4.42 -0.58
N ASP A 29 -22.38 3.43 -1.33
CA ASP A 29 -22.86 2.04 -1.26
C ASP A 29 -22.12 1.32 -0.12
N ARG A 30 -22.82 1.06 0.99
CA ARG A 30 -22.25 0.44 2.19
C ARG A 30 -21.56 -0.90 1.88
N ALA A 31 -22.19 -1.75 1.10
CA ALA A 31 -21.69 -3.10 0.85
C ALA A 31 -20.43 -3.04 -0.02
N LYS A 32 -20.45 -2.25 -1.10
CA LYS A 32 -19.28 -2.07 -1.97
C LYS A 32 -18.12 -1.39 -1.26
N LEU A 33 -18.41 -0.40 -0.41
CA LEU A 33 -17.38 0.29 0.39
C LEU A 33 -16.71 -0.68 1.37
N ALA A 34 -17.50 -1.48 2.10
CA ALA A 34 -16.96 -2.46 3.03
C ALA A 34 -16.09 -3.52 2.34
N ASP A 35 -16.56 -4.09 1.24
CA ASP A 35 -15.83 -5.09 0.45
C ASP A 35 -14.52 -4.50 -0.12
N THR A 36 -14.58 -3.31 -0.73
CA THR A 36 -13.40 -2.66 -1.33
C THR A 36 -12.34 -2.34 -0.26
N ARG A 37 -12.76 -1.84 0.90
CA ARG A 37 -11.83 -1.55 2.00
C ARG A 37 -11.20 -2.81 2.58
N TRP A 38 -11.95 -3.90 2.67
CA TRP A 38 -11.41 -5.20 3.09
C TRP A 38 -10.38 -5.72 2.08
N LYS A 39 -10.71 -5.70 0.77
CA LYS A 39 -9.78 -6.09 -0.31
C LYS A 39 -8.51 -5.24 -0.29
N LEU A 40 -8.63 -3.92 -0.11
CA LEU A 40 -7.50 -3.00 0.00
C LEU A 40 -6.59 -3.33 1.19
N SER A 41 -7.18 -3.62 2.34
CA SER A 41 -6.45 -4.00 3.56
C SER A 41 -5.70 -5.32 3.35
N LYS A 42 -6.35 -6.31 2.73
CA LYS A 42 -5.75 -7.60 2.40
C LYS A 42 -4.59 -7.44 1.40
N ALA A 43 -4.79 -6.73 0.29
CA ALA A 43 -3.74 -6.48 -0.70
C ALA A 43 -2.54 -5.72 -0.09
N SER A 44 -2.81 -4.74 0.78
CA SER A 44 -1.78 -4.00 1.50
C SER A 44 -0.94 -4.87 2.44
N ALA A 45 -1.57 -5.85 3.10
CA ALA A 45 -0.88 -6.80 3.97
C ALA A 45 -0.01 -7.79 3.17
N GLU A 46 -0.54 -8.34 2.07
CA GLU A 46 0.21 -9.25 1.20
C GLU A 46 1.43 -8.59 0.56
N ARG A 47 1.26 -7.38 0.01
CA ARG A 47 2.38 -6.57 -0.50
C ARG A 47 3.46 -6.38 0.56
N ARG A 48 3.06 -6.06 1.79
CA ARG A 48 4.01 -5.80 2.89
C ARG A 48 4.87 -7.00 3.22
N LYS A 49 4.28 -8.20 3.32
CA LYS A 49 5.03 -9.44 3.55
C LYS A 49 6.11 -9.65 2.48
N ILE A 50 5.78 -9.38 1.23
CA ILE A 50 6.72 -9.52 0.10
C ILE A 50 7.81 -8.46 0.15
N VAL A 51 7.46 -7.20 0.47
CA VAL A 51 8.45 -6.11 0.64
C VAL A 51 9.41 -6.41 1.78
N ASP A 52 8.91 -6.87 2.93
CA ASP A 52 9.74 -7.20 4.08
C ASP A 52 10.72 -8.35 3.73
N ALA A 53 10.24 -9.40 3.06
CA ALA A 53 11.07 -10.50 2.59
C ALA A 53 12.11 -10.05 1.54
N ALA A 54 11.74 -9.13 0.63
CA ALA A 54 12.65 -8.55 -0.35
C ALA A 54 13.74 -7.71 0.33
N CYS A 55 13.38 -6.91 1.33
CA CYS A 55 14.34 -6.15 2.11
C CYS A 55 15.30 -7.08 2.86
N ASP A 56 14.81 -8.13 3.51
CA ASP A 56 15.67 -9.10 4.22
C ASP A 56 16.67 -9.79 3.26
N LEU A 57 16.22 -10.22 2.08
CA LEU A 57 17.09 -10.77 1.04
C LEU A 57 18.17 -9.77 0.61
N LEU A 58 17.76 -8.55 0.26
CA LEU A 58 18.66 -7.53 -0.28
C LEU A 58 19.64 -6.96 0.75
N MET A 59 19.30 -7.01 2.05
CA MET A 59 20.26 -6.67 3.10
C MET A 59 21.46 -7.63 3.13
N ILE A 60 21.29 -8.85 2.64
CA ILE A 60 22.35 -9.87 2.53
C ILE A 60 23.05 -9.77 1.17
N SER A 61 22.29 -9.71 0.08
CA SER A 61 22.81 -9.86 -1.28
C SER A 61 23.19 -8.56 -2.01
N ALA A 62 22.64 -7.41 -1.61
CA ALA A 62 22.92 -6.14 -2.29
C ALA A 62 24.30 -5.58 -1.94
N LEU A 63 24.82 -4.72 -2.83
CA LEU A 63 26.08 -4.00 -2.62
C LEU A 63 25.99 -3.11 -1.39
N SER A 64 27.10 -2.90 -0.69
CA SER A 64 27.14 -2.07 0.52
C SER A 64 26.61 -0.64 0.29
N SER A 65 26.76 -0.10 -0.92
CA SER A 65 26.26 1.22 -1.33
C SER A 65 24.72 1.27 -1.47
N GLU A 66 24.05 0.14 -1.65
CA GLU A 66 22.60 0.05 -1.90
C GLU A 66 21.80 -0.24 -0.62
N ARG A 67 22.44 -0.89 0.36
CA ARG A 67 21.85 -1.25 1.66
C ARG A 67 21.22 -0.07 2.42
N PRO A 68 21.77 1.17 2.41
CA PRO A 68 21.12 2.30 3.06
C PRO A 68 19.70 2.58 2.53
N ASN A 69 19.50 2.49 1.21
CA ASN A 69 18.18 2.73 0.60
C ASN A 69 17.18 1.62 0.95
N VAL A 70 17.64 0.36 1.00
CA VAL A 70 16.83 -0.79 1.42
C VAL A 70 16.43 -0.66 2.89
N ARG A 71 17.37 -0.24 3.75
CA ARG A 71 17.10 0.01 5.17
C ARG A 71 16.07 1.12 5.37
N ALA A 72 16.25 2.26 4.71
CA ALA A 72 15.33 3.39 4.80
C ALA A 72 13.90 2.99 4.37
N LEU A 73 13.77 2.19 3.32
CA LEU A 73 12.47 1.67 2.88
C LEU A 73 11.81 0.78 3.95
N ARG A 74 12.60 -0.08 4.61
CA ARG A 74 12.11 -0.94 5.70
C ARG A 74 11.68 -0.13 6.93
N GLU A 75 12.40 0.93 7.29
CA GLU A 75 12.04 1.77 8.42
C GLU A 75 10.73 2.53 8.16
N GLN A 76 10.57 3.08 6.97
CA GLN A 76 9.33 3.74 6.54
C GLN A 76 8.13 2.78 6.50
N ASN A 77 8.34 1.47 6.30
CA ASN A 77 7.25 0.48 6.36
C ASN A 77 6.52 0.53 7.71
N ALA A 78 7.25 0.71 8.83
CA ALA A 78 6.71 0.73 10.18
C ALA A 78 5.80 1.94 10.43
N GLU A 79 6.24 3.13 10.05
CA GLU A 79 5.47 4.37 10.16
C GLU A 79 4.15 4.28 9.40
N HIS A 80 4.19 3.72 8.20
CA HIS A 80 2.99 3.53 7.39
C HIS A 80 2.00 2.52 7.99
N VAL A 81 2.46 1.55 8.80
CA VAL A 81 1.56 0.64 9.53
C VAL A 81 0.73 1.44 10.52
N ALA A 82 1.37 2.30 11.31
CA ALA A 82 0.71 3.13 12.30
C ALA A 82 -0.31 4.07 11.64
N ALA A 83 0.07 4.73 10.54
CA ALA A 83 -0.83 5.59 9.77
C ALA A 83 -2.06 4.84 9.22
N SER A 84 -1.85 3.62 8.69
CA SER A 84 -2.95 2.78 8.16
C SER A 84 -3.91 2.37 9.28
N SER A 85 -3.38 1.93 10.43
CA SER A 85 -4.18 1.53 11.59
C SER A 85 -5.00 2.70 12.14
N SER A 86 -4.41 3.90 12.22
CA SER A 86 -5.09 5.12 12.65
C SER A 86 -6.23 5.51 11.69
N HIS A 87 -6.00 5.42 10.37
CA HIS A 87 -7.06 5.69 9.40
C HIS A 87 -8.22 4.69 9.50
N ILE A 88 -7.92 3.39 9.62
CA ILE A 88 -8.94 2.34 9.75
C ILE A 88 -9.75 2.51 11.03
N SER A 89 -9.11 2.86 12.15
CA SER A 89 -9.81 3.07 13.43
C SER A 89 -10.66 4.34 13.42
N ARG A 90 -10.18 5.43 12.81
CA ARG A 90 -10.92 6.68 12.70
C ARG A 90 -12.15 6.55 11.81
N TRP A 91 -12.00 5.89 10.66
CA TRP A 91 -13.05 5.78 9.65
C TRP A 91 -13.64 4.37 9.65
N SER A 92 -14.40 3.99 10.67
CA SER A 92 -15.26 2.80 10.55
C SER A 92 -16.24 2.96 9.39
N ILE A 93 -16.88 1.86 8.95
CA ILE A 93 -17.92 1.96 7.90
C ILE A 93 -19.04 2.90 8.35
N ASP A 94 -19.49 2.80 9.60
CA ASP A 94 -20.55 3.67 10.12
C ASP A 94 -20.12 5.14 10.14
N GLN A 95 -18.88 5.43 10.56
CA GLN A 95 -18.36 6.80 10.53
C GLN A 95 -18.22 7.35 9.12
N ALA A 96 -17.76 6.53 8.17
CA ALA A 96 -17.66 6.92 6.77
C ALA A 96 -19.03 7.20 6.14
N LEU A 97 -20.09 6.48 6.55
CA LEU A 97 -21.45 6.74 6.08
C LEU A 97 -22.08 7.97 6.74
N ALA A 98 -21.77 8.22 8.01
CA ALA A 98 -22.25 9.39 8.74
C ALA A 98 -21.59 10.69 8.27
N ASP A 99 -20.32 10.64 7.88
CA ASP A 99 -19.54 11.77 7.32
C ASP A 99 -18.87 11.34 6.02
N TRP A 100 -19.67 11.25 4.96
CA TRP A 100 -19.18 10.82 3.65
C TRP A 100 -18.18 11.81 3.06
N ASP A 101 -18.41 13.11 3.21
CA ASP A 101 -17.53 14.15 2.68
C ASP A 101 -16.16 14.14 3.35
N GLY A 102 -16.13 14.04 4.68
CA GLY A 102 -14.89 13.87 5.43
C GLY A 102 -14.17 12.58 5.06
N TYR A 103 -14.90 11.49 4.85
CA TYR A 103 -14.31 10.23 4.40
C TYR A 103 -13.71 10.34 3.00
N ARG A 104 -14.40 10.99 2.03
CA ARG A 104 -13.88 11.22 0.67
C ARG A 104 -12.57 12.00 0.72
N ALA A 105 -12.54 13.10 1.46
CA ALA A 105 -11.33 13.91 1.63
C ALA A 105 -10.17 13.10 2.23
N ALA A 106 -10.44 12.35 3.30
CA ALA A 106 -9.43 11.49 3.93
C ALA A 106 -8.97 10.35 3.01
N SER A 107 -9.88 9.78 2.22
CA SER A 107 -9.58 8.69 1.28
C SER A 107 -8.64 9.15 0.17
N VAL A 108 -8.79 10.37 -0.36
CA VAL A 108 -7.86 10.93 -1.36
C VAL A 108 -6.42 10.98 -0.82
N VAL A 109 -6.24 11.42 0.44
CA VAL A 109 -4.92 11.50 1.07
C VAL A 109 -4.28 10.12 1.20
N VAL A 110 -5.03 9.13 1.69
CA VAL A 110 -4.53 7.75 1.84
C VAL A 110 -4.23 7.11 0.49
N GLN A 111 -5.09 7.31 -0.51
CA GLN A 111 -4.91 6.78 -1.85
C GLN A 111 -3.64 7.32 -2.52
N LYS A 112 -3.34 8.62 -2.34
CA LYS A 112 -2.10 9.23 -2.81
C LYS A 112 -0.89 8.63 -2.09
N MET A 113 -0.91 8.60 -0.76
CA MET A 113 0.18 8.03 0.06
C MET A 113 0.51 6.59 -0.35
N MET A 114 -0.51 5.74 -0.57
CA MET A 114 -0.28 4.35 -0.99
C MET A 114 0.33 4.25 -2.40
N ARG A 115 -0.06 5.13 -3.34
CA ARG A 115 0.53 5.16 -4.69
C ARG A 115 1.98 5.63 -4.67
N ASP A 116 2.27 6.70 -3.93
CA ASP A 116 3.62 7.24 -3.77
C ASP A 116 4.56 6.18 -3.18
N ARG A 117 4.06 5.40 -2.21
CA ARG A 117 4.79 4.27 -1.64
C ARG A 117 5.08 3.16 -2.66
N ILE A 118 4.11 2.76 -3.47
CA ILE A 118 4.33 1.76 -4.53
C ILE A 118 5.41 2.25 -5.49
N LEU A 119 5.39 3.53 -5.89
CA LEU A 119 6.40 4.11 -6.77
C LEU A 119 7.79 4.09 -6.13
N GLN A 120 7.89 4.39 -4.84
CA GLN A 120 9.15 4.31 -4.11
C GLN A 120 9.67 2.87 -4.03
N GLU A 121 8.80 1.92 -3.71
CA GLU A 121 9.13 0.48 -3.66
C GLU A 121 9.60 -0.01 -5.04
N GLN A 122 8.94 0.41 -6.13
CA GLN A 122 9.36 0.11 -7.50
C GLN A 122 10.75 0.66 -7.82
N ARG A 123 11.00 1.94 -7.53
CA ARG A 123 12.29 2.61 -7.81
C ARG A 123 13.45 1.97 -7.05
N THR A 124 13.22 1.54 -5.83
CA THR A 124 14.26 0.97 -4.96
C THR A 124 14.42 -0.54 -5.21
N LEU A 125 13.35 -1.32 -5.13
CA LEU A 125 13.45 -2.78 -5.06
C LEU A 125 13.51 -3.44 -6.43
N TYR A 126 12.86 -2.90 -7.47
CA TYR A 126 12.77 -3.61 -8.75
C TYR A 126 14.15 -3.82 -9.40
N PRO A 127 15.00 -2.80 -9.54
CA PRO A 127 16.31 -2.98 -10.16
C PRO A 127 17.20 -3.94 -9.36
N LEU A 128 17.08 -3.92 -8.02
CA LEU A 128 17.86 -4.79 -7.13
C LEU A 128 17.41 -6.25 -7.23
N LEU A 129 16.11 -6.51 -7.22
CA LEU A 129 15.54 -7.84 -7.35
C LEU A 129 15.74 -8.43 -8.75
N GLU A 130 15.78 -7.59 -9.79
CA GLU A 130 16.10 -8.00 -11.15
C GLU A 130 17.55 -8.47 -11.26
N ARG A 131 18.51 -7.70 -10.70
CA ARG A 131 19.92 -8.12 -10.65
C ARG A 131 20.16 -9.36 -9.80
N ALA A 132 19.45 -9.50 -8.68
CA ALA A 132 19.60 -10.67 -7.80
C ALA A 132 19.00 -11.96 -8.39
N ALA A 133 18.21 -11.85 -9.46
CA ALA A 133 17.62 -13.00 -10.17
C ALA A 133 18.38 -13.36 -11.46
N ALA A 134 19.37 -12.56 -11.85
CA ALA A 134 20.26 -12.80 -12.99
C ALA A 134 21.52 -13.55 -12.56
#